data_AF-A0A8T6MAG4-F1
#
_entry.id   AF-A0A8T6MAG4-F1
#
_cell.length_a   1.000
_cell.length_b   1.000
_cell.length_c   1.000
_cell.angle_alpha   90.00
_cell.angle_beta   90.00
_cell.angle_gamma   90.00
#
_symmetry.space_group_name_H-M   'P 1'
#
loop_
_entity.id
_entity.type
_entity.pdbx_description
1 polymer ?
#
loop_
_entity_poly.entity_id
_entity_poly.type
_entity_poly.pdbx_seq_one_letter_code
_entity_poly.pdbx_strand_id
1 'polypeptide(L)'
;MIKNKKGQIMVLDILFSVVLIILVSFLLVNIVESKVYSTTTDNINSQLNNVGKMAFKNIVNNPYINCYAFDSHNRYHIPACLTENSNISKNNLGIPTNYKCSLTSYAFTTNECTDVLDPSIDNYYSIDFNVSITPNFAINKKRYIDSLSGNDNILDTKQELNLKVWR
;
A
#
# COMPACT_ATOMS: atom_id res chain seq x y z
N MET A 1 -72.51 -24.54 -9.95
CA MET A 1 -71.31 -24.87 -9.15
C MET A 1 -70.30 -25.59 -10.05
N ILE A 2 -69.70 -24.85 -11.00
CA ILE A 2 -68.89 -25.44 -12.07
C ILE A 2 -67.52 -25.82 -11.50
N LYS A 3 -67.31 -27.14 -11.39
CA LYS A 3 -66.03 -27.77 -11.07
C LYS A 3 -65.05 -27.53 -12.23
N ASN A 4 -64.31 -26.42 -12.20
CA ASN A 4 -63.27 -26.14 -13.19
C ASN A 4 -61.87 -26.44 -12.62
N LYS A 5 -61.67 -27.69 -12.14
CA LYS A 5 -60.42 -28.16 -11.51
C LYS A 5 -59.18 -27.94 -12.39
N LYS A 6 -59.32 -28.03 -13.72
CA LYS A 6 -58.21 -27.81 -14.68
C LYS A 6 -57.74 -26.36 -14.72
N GLY A 7 -58.65 -25.39 -14.63
CA GLY A 7 -58.31 -23.97 -14.63
C GLY A 7 -57.60 -23.53 -13.35
N GLN A 8 -57.98 -24.08 -12.20
CA GLN A 8 -57.30 -23.80 -10.92
C GLN A 8 -55.85 -24.31 -10.88
N ILE A 9 -55.60 -25.49 -11.47
CA ILE A 9 -54.24 -26.04 -11.56
C ILE A 9 -53.36 -25.18 -12.48
N MET A 10 -53.90 -24.73 -13.62
CA MET A 10 -53.17 -23.85 -14.55
C MET A 10 -52.81 -22.49 -13.92
N VAL A 11 -53.70 -21.90 -13.12
CA VAL A 11 -53.44 -20.64 -12.42
C VAL A 11 -52.39 -20.83 -11.31
N LEU A 12 -52.42 -21.96 -10.60
CA LEU A 12 -51.42 -22.29 -9.59
C LEU A 12 -50.01 -22.42 -10.20
N ASP A 13 -49.89 -23.11 -11.33
CA ASP A 13 -48.61 -23.27 -12.03
C ASP A 13 -48.04 -21.93 -12.52
N ILE A 14 -48.89 -21.05 -13.05
CA ILE A 14 -48.48 -19.68 -13.45
C ILE A 14 -48.02 -18.89 -12.23
N LEU A 15 -48.75 -18.96 -11.12
CA LEU A 15 -48.43 -18.21 -9.90
C LEU A 15 -47.11 -18.72 -9.28
N PHE A 16 -46.87 -20.03 -9.29
CA PHE A 16 -45.61 -20.62 -8.86
C PHE A 16 -44.44 -20.22 -9.76
N SER A 17 -44.65 -20.17 -11.09
CA SER A 17 -43.65 -19.70 -12.05
C SER A 17 -43.28 -18.23 -11.81
N VAL A 18 -44.26 -17.36 -11.57
CA VAL A 18 -44.02 -15.93 -11.28
C VAL A 18 -43.20 -15.77 -9.98
N VAL A 19 -43.54 -16.51 -8.93
CA VAL A 19 -42.78 -16.48 -7.66
C VAL A 19 -41.34 -16.94 -7.87
N LEU A 20 -41.11 -18.00 -8.65
CA LEU A 20 -39.77 -18.47 -9.00
C LEU A 20 -38.96 -17.41 -9.76
N ILE A 21 -39.57 -16.74 -10.74
CA ILE A 21 -38.91 -15.67 -11.51
C ILE A 21 -38.52 -14.50 -10.59
N ILE A 22 -39.40 -14.09 -9.68
CA ILE A 22 -39.11 -13.02 -8.71
C ILE A 22 -37.92 -13.43 -7.82
N LEU A 23 -37.94 -14.66 -7.30
CA LEU A 23 -36.89 -15.15 -6.40
C LEU A 23 -35.53 -15.26 -7.11
N VAL A 24 -35.50 -15.77 -8.34
CA VAL A 24 -34.29 -15.82 -9.17
C VAL A 24 -33.78 -14.41 -9.49
N SER A 25 -34.67 -13.46 -9.77
CA SER A 25 -34.30 -12.06 -10.02
C SER A 25 -33.64 -11.41 -8.80
N PHE A 26 -34.20 -11.60 -7.60
CA PHE A 26 -33.58 -11.13 -6.36
C PHE A 26 -32.19 -11.73 -6.13
N LEU A 27 -32.04 -13.03 -6.39
CA LEU A 27 -30.78 -13.74 -6.21
C LEU A 27 -29.72 -13.23 -7.20
N LEU A 28 -30.09 -12.98 -8.46
CA LEU A 28 -29.23 -12.40 -9.48
C LEU A 28 -28.77 -10.98 -9.10
N VAL A 29 -29.67 -10.12 -8.62
CA VAL A 29 -29.33 -8.76 -8.18
C VAL A 29 -28.27 -8.81 -7.07
N ASN A 30 -28.48 -9.64 -6.04
CA ASN A 30 -27.52 -9.78 -4.94
C ASN A 30 -26.14 -10.29 -5.40
N ILE A 31 -26.10 -11.23 -6.34
CA ILE A 31 -24.85 -11.75 -6.91
C ILE A 31 -24.11 -10.65 -7.69
N VAL A 32 -24.85 -9.88 -8.51
CA VAL A 32 -24.25 -8.80 -9.32
C VAL A 32 -23.69 -7.71 -8.42
N GLU A 33 -24.45 -7.27 -7.40
CA GLU A 33 -23.99 -6.29 -6.43
C GLU A 33 -22.71 -6.76 -5.73
N SER A 34 -22.74 -7.98 -5.16
CA SER A 34 -21.57 -8.57 -4.51
C SER A 34 -20.34 -8.60 -5.41
N LYS A 35 -20.50 -8.96 -6.69
CA LYS A 35 -19.39 -9.01 -7.65
C LYS A 35 -18.87 -7.64 -8.05
N VAL A 36 -19.75 -6.63 -8.17
CA VAL A 36 -19.33 -5.25 -8.42
C VAL A 36 -18.55 -4.70 -7.23
N TYR A 37 -19.03 -4.94 -6.01
CA TYR A 37 -18.31 -4.56 -4.78
C TYR A 37 -16.93 -5.21 -4.72
N SER A 38 -16.82 -6.53 -4.93
CA SER A 38 -15.52 -7.21 -4.89
C SER A 38 -14.55 -6.66 -5.94
N THR A 39 -15.00 -6.49 -7.18
CA THR A 39 -14.17 -5.99 -8.29
C THR A 39 -13.68 -4.56 -8.03
N THR A 40 -14.53 -3.72 -7.44
CA THR A 40 -14.18 -2.34 -7.09
C THR A 40 -13.11 -2.31 -6.01
N THR A 41 -13.29 -3.10 -4.95
CA THR A 41 -12.30 -3.24 -3.87
C THR A 41 -10.98 -3.80 -4.39
N ASP A 42 -11.00 -4.81 -5.25
CA ASP A 42 -9.78 -5.38 -5.85
C ASP A 42 -9.01 -4.34 -6.67
N ASN A 43 -9.72 -3.52 -7.44
CA ASN A 43 -9.11 -2.44 -8.21
C ASN A 43 -8.49 -1.36 -7.31
N ILE A 44 -9.20 -0.94 -6.26
CA ILE A 44 -8.68 0.02 -5.26
C ILE A 44 -7.42 -0.54 -4.60
N ASN A 45 -7.44 -1.81 -4.17
CA ASN A 45 -6.31 -2.47 -3.54
C ASN A 45 -5.13 -2.64 -4.51
N SER A 46 -5.38 -2.92 -5.78
CA SER A 46 -4.34 -2.96 -6.81
C SER A 46 -3.70 -1.59 -7.01
N GLN A 47 -4.50 -0.51 -7.09
CA GLN A 47 -3.98 0.85 -7.18
C GLN A 47 -3.16 1.24 -5.96
N LEU A 48 -3.66 0.99 -4.75
CA LEU A 48 -2.95 1.24 -3.50
C LEU A 48 -1.64 0.45 -3.42
N ASN A 49 -1.64 -0.82 -3.81
CA ASN A 49 -0.44 -1.63 -3.88
C ASN A 49 0.60 -1.07 -4.86
N ASN A 50 0.17 -0.59 -6.03
CA ASN A 50 1.08 -0.03 -7.02
C ASN A 50 1.72 1.27 -6.52
N VAL A 51 0.91 2.18 -5.95
CA VAL A 51 1.41 3.44 -5.37
C VAL A 51 2.31 3.15 -4.17
N GLY A 52 1.88 2.27 -3.27
CA GLY A 52 2.64 1.87 -2.08
C GLY A 52 3.98 1.22 -2.39
N LYS A 53 4.02 0.28 -3.34
CA LYS A 53 5.26 -0.36 -3.80
C LYS A 53 6.19 0.64 -4.49
N MET A 54 5.64 1.57 -5.27
CA MET A 54 6.42 2.63 -5.91
C MET A 54 7.02 3.56 -4.85
N ALA A 55 6.23 3.97 -3.87
CA ALA A 55 6.69 4.77 -2.74
C ALA A 55 7.79 4.06 -1.95
N PHE A 56 7.61 2.80 -1.58
CA PHE A 56 8.65 2.00 -0.93
C PHE A 56 9.94 1.93 -1.77
N LYS A 57 9.83 1.62 -3.07
CA LYS A 57 10.98 1.57 -3.97
C LYS A 57 11.69 2.92 -4.06
N ASN A 58 10.92 4.01 -4.08
CA ASN A 58 11.46 5.36 -4.08
C ASN A 58 12.14 5.67 -2.73
N ILE A 59 11.59 5.30 -1.59
CA ILE A 59 12.27 5.49 -0.29
C ILE A 59 13.64 4.81 -0.29
N VAL A 60 13.70 3.54 -0.72
CA VAL A 60 14.93 2.74 -0.68
C VAL A 60 15.96 3.16 -1.75
N ASN A 61 15.54 3.83 -2.83
CA ASN A 61 16.40 4.17 -3.98
C ASN A 61 16.47 5.67 -4.31
N ASN A 62 15.90 6.56 -3.48
CA ASN A 62 15.92 7.99 -3.73
C ASN A 62 17.29 8.62 -3.42
N PRO A 63 17.93 9.28 -4.40
CA PRO A 63 19.28 9.80 -4.26
C PRO A 63 19.44 10.99 -3.30
N TYR A 64 18.34 11.63 -2.90
CA TYR A 64 18.34 12.79 -2.01
C TYR A 64 18.32 12.39 -0.53
N ILE A 65 17.80 11.21 -0.22
CA ILE A 65 17.66 10.72 1.17
C ILE A 65 18.61 9.57 1.47
N ASN A 66 19.07 8.86 0.45
CA ASN A 66 19.91 7.69 0.62
C ASN A 66 21.35 8.01 0.99
N CYS A 67 21.94 7.13 1.79
CA CYS A 67 23.37 7.15 2.07
C CYS A 67 24.17 6.64 0.86
N TYR A 68 25.42 7.11 0.80
CA TYR A 68 26.36 6.66 -0.20
C TYR A 68 27.71 6.39 0.42
N ALA A 69 28.34 5.31 -0.04
CA ALA A 69 29.75 5.06 0.19
C ALA A 69 30.59 5.68 -0.93
N PHE A 70 31.76 6.22 -0.59
CA PHE A 70 32.67 6.86 -1.54
C PHE A 70 34.02 6.15 -1.54
N ASP A 71 34.59 5.96 -2.72
CA ASP A 71 36.03 5.78 -2.89
C ASP A 71 36.65 7.00 -3.60
N SER A 72 37.95 6.96 -3.89
CA SER A 72 38.66 8.08 -4.53
C SER A 72 38.13 8.46 -5.92
N HIS A 73 37.30 7.61 -6.56
CA HIS A 73 36.84 7.80 -7.93
C HIS A 73 35.34 7.55 -8.15
N ASN A 74 34.66 6.85 -7.24
CA ASN A 74 33.30 6.34 -7.41
C ASN A 74 32.42 6.57 -6.17
N ARG A 75 31.12 6.68 -6.43
CA ARG A 75 30.07 6.74 -5.41
C ARG A 75 29.18 5.49 -5.53
N TYR A 76 29.04 4.76 -4.43
CA TYR A 76 28.24 3.55 -4.32
C TYR A 76 26.99 3.83 -3.48
N HIS A 77 25.83 3.55 -4.05
CA HIS A 77 24.57 3.65 -3.33
C HIS A 77 24.46 2.54 -2.29
N ILE A 78 24.07 2.91 -1.07
CA ILE A 78 23.78 1.95 -0.01
C ILE A 78 22.26 1.79 0.07
N PRO A 79 21.70 0.64 -0.33
CA PRO A 79 20.26 0.43 -0.27
C PRO A 79 19.77 0.42 1.19
N ALA A 80 18.56 0.93 1.40
CA ALA A 80 17.92 0.99 2.72
C ALA A 80 18.75 1.70 3.80
N CYS A 81 19.58 2.66 3.40
CA CYS A 81 20.27 3.56 4.31
C CYS A 81 19.78 4.99 4.08
N LEU A 82 19.33 5.65 5.14
CA LEU A 82 18.87 7.03 5.12
C LEU A 82 19.86 7.95 5.83
N THR A 83 20.04 9.12 5.26
CA THR A 83 20.86 10.17 5.85
C THR A 83 20.04 10.90 6.91
N GLU A 84 20.63 11.18 8.07
CA GLU A 84 19.96 12.02 9.07
C GLU A 84 19.60 13.40 8.50
N ASN A 85 18.51 13.96 8.99
CA ASN A 85 17.96 15.24 8.58
C ASN A 85 17.55 15.30 7.10
N SER A 86 17.08 14.18 6.57
CA SER A 86 16.57 14.09 5.20
C SER A 86 15.21 14.77 5.04
N ASN A 87 14.94 15.24 3.81
CA ASN A 87 13.68 15.87 3.44
C ASN A 87 12.88 14.94 2.51
N ILE A 88 11.64 14.61 2.89
CA ILE A 88 10.73 13.77 2.12
C ILE A 88 9.47 14.55 1.74
N SER A 89 9.17 14.58 0.45
CA SER A 89 7.90 15.07 -0.10
C SER A 89 7.10 13.91 -0.72
N LYS A 90 5.78 14.06 -0.83
CA LYS A 90 4.90 13.09 -1.51
C LYS A 90 5.34 12.86 -2.96
N ASN A 91 5.75 13.92 -3.64
CA ASN A 91 6.26 13.85 -5.01
C ASN A 91 7.55 13.01 -5.10
N ASN A 92 8.47 13.15 -4.15
CA ASN A 92 9.70 12.35 -4.11
C ASN A 92 9.42 10.86 -3.91
N LEU A 93 8.28 10.52 -3.32
CA LEU A 93 7.81 9.15 -3.15
C LEU A 93 6.96 8.67 -4.34
N GLY A 94 6.61 9.53 -5.29
CA GLY A 94 5.68 9.20 -6.36
C GLY A 94 4.25 8.95 -5.87
N ILE A 95 3.89 9.51 -4.71
CA ILE A 95 2.55 9.45 -4.15
C ILE A 95 1.73 10.61 -4.74
N PRO A 96 0.61 10.34 -5.45
CA PRO A 96 -0.22 11.41 -6.00
C PRO A 96 -0.85 12.27 -4.90
N THR A 97 -1.16 13.52 -5.21
CA THR A 97 -1.69 14.50 -4.24
C THR A 97 -3.04 14.11 -3.63
N ASN A 98 -3.83 13.30 -4.34
CA ASN A 98 -5.13 12.80 -3.86
C ASN A 98 -5.01 11.56 -2.96
N TYR A 99 -3.79 11.17 -2.58
CA TYR A 99 -3.52 10.11 -1.63
C TYR A 99 -2.97 10.70 -0.32
N LYS A 100 -3.32 10.03 0.77
CA LYS A 100 -2.79 10.28 2.10
C LYS A 100 -1.69 9.26 2.39
N CYS A 101 -0.70 9.66 3.17
CA CYS A 101 0.37 8.76 3.57
C CYS A 101 0.87 9.05 4.98
N SER A 102 1.31 8.00 5.64
CA SER A 102 1.97 8.06 6.94
C SER A 102 3.30 7.34 6.84
N LEU A 103 4.38 8.03 7.20
CA LEU A 103 5.72 7.49 7.28
C LEU A 103 6.46 8.26 8.35
N THR A 104 6.70 7.67 9.52
CA THR A 104 7.38 8.37 10.62
C THR A 104 8.79 7.83 10.82
N SER A 105 9.78 8.73 10.82
CA SER A 105 11.19 8.44 11.14
C SER A 105 11.77 9.64 11.87
N TYR A 106 12.73 9.41 12.78
CA TYR A 106 13.51 10.51 13.36
C TYR A 106 14.57 11.03 12.38
N ALA A 107 14.85 10.32 11.29
CA ALA A 107 15.79 10.77 10.26
C ALA A 107 15.23 11.90 9.39
N PHE A 108 13.92 12.18 9.42
CA PHE A 108 13.30 13.19 8.56
C PHE A 108 13.17 14.52 9.29
N THR A 109 13.80 15.57 8.75
CA THR A 109 13.58 16.95 9.23
C THR A 109 12.28 17.52 8.67
N THR A 110 12.00 17.24 7.40
CA THR A 110 10.72 17.59 6.77
C THR A 110 10.11 16.36 6.14
N ASN A 111 8.81 16.16 6.37
CA ASN A 111 8.07 15.01 5.89
C ASN A 111 6.63 15.41 5.60
N GLU A 112 6.18 15.20 4.36
CA GLU A 112 4.79 15.43 3.96
C GLU A 112 3.87 14.21 4.19
N CYS A 113 4.43 13.05 4.53
CA CYS A 113 3.68 11.84 4.88
C CYS A 113 3.46 11.74 6.40
N THR A 114 2.72 12.70 6.96
CA THR A 114 2.36 12.75 8.38
C THR A 114 0.86 12.57 8.61
N ASP A 115 0.12 12.11 7.61
CA ASP A 115 -1.31 11.88 7.74
C ASP A 115 -1.56 10.78 8.80
N VAL A 116 -2.68 10.86 9.51
CA VAL A 116 -3.13 9.84 10.47
C VAL A 116 -4.19 8.98 9.79
N LEU A 117 -3.98 7.66 9.80
CA LEU A 117 -4.96 6.71 9.27
C LEU A 117 -6.17 6.66 10.20
N ASP A 118 -7.35 7.00 9.67
CA ASP A 118 -8.62 6.85 10.37
C ASP A 118 -8.99 5.35 10.45
N PRO A 119 -9.38 4.82 11.62
CA PRO A 119 -9.78 3.43 11.78
C PRO A 119 -10.94 2.98 10.88
N SER A 120 -11.74 3.92 10.36
CA SER A 120 -12.86 3.65 9.45
C SER A 120 -12.44 3.39 7.99
N ILE A 121 -11.15 3.53 7.66
CA ILE A 121 -10.66 3.31 6.30
C ILE A 121 -10.34 1.84 6.09
N ASP A 122 -11.20 1.17 5.32
CA ASP A 122 -11.09 -0.27 5.07
C ASP A 122 -9.94 -0.65 4.12
N ASN A 123 -9.55 0.25 3.20
CA ASN A 123 -8.56 -0.04 2.17
C ASN A 123 -7.33 0.87 2.30
N TYR A 124 -6.20 0.29 2.71
CA TYR A 124 -4.91 0.96 2.74
C TYR A 124 -3.78 -0.02 2.41
N TYR A 125 -2.68 0.51 1.89
CA TYR A 125 -1.42 -0.21 1.77
C TYR A 125 -0.58 0.03 3.03
N SER A 126 0.06 -1.01 3.55
CA SER A 126 1.02 -0.91 4.66
C SER A 126 2.22 -1.82 4.40
N ILE A 127 3.43 -1.32 4.66
CA ILE A 127 4.66 -2.10 4.64
C ILE A 127 5.58 -1.64 5.77
N ASP A 128 6.11 -2.63 6.50
CA ASP A 128 7.16 -2.43 7.49
C ASP A 128 8.50 -2.80 6.88
N PHE A 129 9.49 -1.94 7.05
CA PHE A 129 10.84 -2.17 6.54
C PHE A 129 11.89 -1.51 7.42
N ASN A 130 13.05 -2.16 7.52
CA ASN A 130 14.18 -1.65 8.28
C ASN A 130 15.08 -0.81 7.40
N VAL A 131 15.51 0.33 7.93
CA VAL A 131 16.52 1.18 7.31
C VAL A 131 17.64 1.48 8.31
N SER A 132 18.86 1.58 7.83
CA SER A 132 19.98 2.11 8.63
C SER A 132 19.98 3.64 8.55
N ILE A 133 20.17 4.31 9.68
CA ILE A 133 20.24 5.78 9.72
C ILE A 133 21.67 6.18 10.06
N THR A 134 22.23 7.09 9.26
CA THR A 134 23.61 7.55 9.47
C THR A 134 23.69 9.06 9.55
N PRO A 135 24.45 9.61 10.51
CA PRO A 135 24.75 11.03 10.57
C PRO A 135 25.58 11.38 9.34
N ASN A 136 25.08 12.34 8.56
CA ASN A 136 25.53 12.72 7.23
C ASN A 136 27.05 12.96 7.14
N PHE A 137 27.82 11.89 6.88
CA PHE A 137 29.23 11.96 6.55
C PHE A 137 29.52 10.86 5.53
N ALA A 138 29.99 11.25 4.36
CA ALA A 138 30.44 10.38 3.29
C ALA A 138 31.09 9.10 3.83
N ILE A 139 30.38 7.96 3.74
CA ILE A 139 30.87 6.70 4.27
C ILE A 139 32.02 6.27 3.37
N ASN A 140 33.22 6.07 3.91
CA ASN A 140 34.30 5.53 3.09
C ASN A 140 33.96 4.09 2.69
N LYS A 141 34.19 3.71 1.42
CA LYS A 141 33.98 2.33 0.91
C LYS A 141 34.64 1.27 1.80
N LYS A 142 35.85 1.51 2.29
CA LYS A 142 36.53 0.61 3.23
C LYS A 142 35.70 0.40 4.49
N ARG A 143 35.23 1.50 5.09
CA ARG A 143 34.41 1.50 6.30
C ARG A 143 33.06 0.80 6.10
N TYR A 144 32.45 0.96 4.92
CA TYR A 144 31.25 0.23 4.54
C TYR A 144 31.49 -1.29 4.47
N ILE A 145 32.57 -1.73 3.82
CA ILE A 145 32.94 -3.16 3.71
C ILE A 145 33.26 -3.75 5.09
N ASP A 146 33.98 -2.99 5.93
CA ASP A 146 34.29 -3.39 7.30
C ASP A 146 33.00 -3.58 8.13
N SER A 147 31.99 -2.73 7.91
CA SER A 147 30.69 -2.88 8.56
C SER A 147 29.90 -4.10 8.09
N LEU A 148 29.89 -4.40 6.79
CA LEU A 148 29.30 -5.64 6.26
C LEU A 148 29.97 -6.90 6.82
N SER A 149 31.25 -6.80 7.17
CA SER A 149 32.04 -7.90 7.72
C SER A 149 31.92 -8.03 9.24
N GLY A 150 31.13 -7.17 9.90
CA GLY A 150 30.93 -7.18 11.36
C GLY A 150 32.06 -6.52 12.16
N ASN A 151 32.95 -5.76 11.50
CA ASN A 151 34.09 -5.10 12.13
C ASN A 151 33.84 -3.60 12.44
N ASP A 152 32.74 -3.02 11.95
CA ASP A 152 32.33 -1.64 12.23
C ASP A 152 30.79 -1.55 12.31
N ASN A 153 30.30 -0.67 13.17
CA ASN A 153 28.89 -0.54 13.54
C ASN A 153 28.20 0.65 12.87
N ILE A 154 28.81 1.24 11.84
CA ILE A 154 28.30 2.45 11.18
C ILE A 154 26.88 2.29 10.59
N LEU A 155 26.45 1.06 10.29
CA LEU A 155 25.10 0.75 9.80
C LEU A 155 24.19 0.09 10.85
N ASP A 156 24.64 -0.03 12.10
CA ASP A 156 23.92 -0.77 13.15
C ASP A 156 22.73 -0.01 13.72
N THR A 157 22.67 1.30 13.50
CA THR A 157 21.52 2.12 13.85
C THR A 157 20.37 1.84 12.90
N LYS A 158 19.68 0.72 13.14
CA LYS A 158 18.49 0.31 12.39
C LYS A 158 17.25 0.95 13.00
N GLN A 159 16.39 1.48 12.15
CA GLN A 159 15.04 1.91 12.49
C GLN A 159 14.03 1.13 11.64
N GLU A 160 12.99 0.64 12.28
CA GLU A 160 11.80 0.13 11.60
C GLU A 160 10.92 1.30 11.17
N LEU A 161 10.61 1.35 9.88
CA LEU A 161 9.70 2.32 9.29
C LEU A 161 8.45 1.61 8.81
N ASN A 162 7.30 2.22 9.14
CA ASN A 162 6.00 1.80 8.63
C ASN A 162 5.52 2.82 7.60
N LEU A 163 5.42 2.39 6.33
CA LEU A 163 4.80 3.20 5.27
C LEU A 163 3.35 2.77 5.11
N LYS A 164 2.44 3.71 5.31
CA LYS A 164 1.01 3.56 5.02
C LYS A 164 0.58 4.51 3.91
N VAL A 165 -0.24 4.02 2.98
CA VAL A 165 -0.81 4.82 1.87
C VAL A 165 -2.28 4.49 1.70
N TRP A 166 -3.13 5.51 1.62
CA TRP A 166 -4.57 5.37 1.42
C TRP A 166 -5.14 6.57 0.65
N ARG A 167 -6.44 6.54 0.36
CA ARG A 167 -7.16 7.66 -0.28
C ARG A 167 -8.09 8.32 0.73
#